data_AF-A0A3D2JSL9-F1
#
_entry.id   AF-A0A3D2JSL9-F1
#
_cell.length_a   1.000
_cell.length_b   1.000
_cell.length_c   1.000
_cell.angle_alpha   90.00
_cell.angle_beta   90.00
_cell.angle_gamma   90.00
#
_symmetry.space_group_name_H-M   'P 1'
#
loop_
_entity.id
_entity.type
_entity.pdbx_description
1 polymer ?
#
loop_
_entity_poly.entity_id
_entity_poly.type
_entity_poly.pdbx_seq_one_letter_code
_entity_poly.pdbx_strand_id
1 'polypeptide(L)'
;MTQIPEIPAEDSSKARGKFSDPLPWIVMVTALVLDQLTKWIVIETLAVGESWPETGLLRFTHAWNTGTAFSLFQGQGDILTWVSLGAVGVLTWIYRSLESRSWVLKVAFGMQFGG
;
A
#
# COMPACT_ATOMS: atom_id res chain seq x y z
N MET A 1 24.78 -54.75 22.50
CA MET A 1 24.00 -53.53 22.73
C MET A 1 24.46 -52.51 21.70
N THR A 2 23.76 -52.45 20.57
CA THR A 2 24.10 -51.56 19.46
C THR A 2 23.39 -50.23 19.70
N GLN A 3 24.15 -49.15 19.89
CA GLN A 3 23.60 -47.80 20.04
C GLN A 3 22.91 -47.42 18.73
N ILE A 4 21.62 -47.09 18.78
CA ILE A 4 20.88 -46.55 17.63
C ILE A 4 21.33 -45.10 17.46
N PRO A 5 21.73 -44.67 16.25
CA PRO A 5 22.08 -43.27 16.03
C PRO A 5 20.84 -42.38 16.21
N GLU A 6 20.93 -41.39 17.10
CA GLU A 6 19.93 -40.33 17.19
C GLU A 6 19.93 -39.54 15.87
N ILE A 7 18.81 -39.59 15.15
CA ILE A 7 18.59 -38.73 13.99
C ILE A 7 18.33 -37.32 14.53
N PRO A 8 19.11 -36.30 14.17
CA PRO A 8 18.85 -34.93 14.58
C PRO A 8 17.44 -34.54 14.12
N ALA A 9 16.61 -34.06 15.04
CA ALA A 9 15.30 -33.51 14.69
C ALA A 9 15.52 -32.37 13.69
N GLU A 10 15.05 -32.57 12.46
CA GLU A 10 15.10 -31.54 11.44
C GLU A 10 14.25 -30.35 11.93
N ASP A 11 14.90 -29.22 12.16
CA ASP A 11 14.27 -27.99 12.65
C ASP A 11 13.23 -27.50 11.62
N SER A 12 11.97 -27.88 11.85
CA SER A 12 10.79 -27.50 11.06
C SER A 12 10.48 -25.99 11.08
N SER A 13 11.28 -25.16 11.76
CA SER A 13 11.09 -23.70 11.82
C SER A 13 11.44 -22.97 10.52
N LYS A 14 12.19 -23.60 9.61
CA LYS A 14 12.72 -22.95 8.38
C LYS A 14 11.77 -22.91 7.18
N ALA A 15 10.52 -23.34 7.35
CA ALA A 15 9.49 -23.26 6.30
C ALA A 15 8.56 -22.04 6.43
N ARG A 16 8.97 -20.97 7.14
CA ARG A 16 8.25 -19.68 7.06
C ARG A 16 8.39 -19.11 5.66
N GLY A 17 7.38 -19.34 4.83
CA GLY A 17 7.32 -18.84 3.47
C GLY A 17 7.63 -17.35 3.40
N LYS A 18 8.26 -16.92 2.30
CA LYS A 18 8.73 -15.54 1.98
C LYS A 18 7.65 -14.42 2.12
N PHE A 19 6.40 -14.79 2.45
CA PHE A 19 5.21 -13.95 2.70
C PHE A 19 4.82 -13.80 4.17
N SER A 20 5.50 -14.46 5.12
CA SER A 20 5.12 -14.45 6.53
C SER A 20 5.36 -13.11 7.25
N ASP A 21 5.82 -12.09 6.54
CA ASP A 21 6.02 -10.76 7.09
C ASP A 21 4.73 -9.93 6.94
N PRO A 22 4.02 -9.63 8.04
CA PRO A 22 2.75 -8.92 7.99
C PRO A 22 2.93 -7.40 7.78
N LEU A 23 4.12 -6.84 8.00
CA LEU A 23 4.35 -5.40 8.03
C LEU A 23 3.86 -4.65 6.78
N PRO A 24 4.25 -5.02 5.53
CA PRO A 24 3.81 -4.27 4.35
C PRO A 24 2.28 -4.33 4.16
N TRP A 25 1.64 -5.46 4.53
CA TRP A 25 0.20 -5.65 4.40
C TRP A 25 -0.57 -4.82 5.43
N ILE A 26 -0.07 -4.75 6.67
CA ILE A 26 -0.62 -3.88 7.70
C ILE A 26 -0.54 -2.42 7.26
N VAL A 27 0.62 -1.98 6.74
CA VAL A 27 0.80 -0.61 6.24
C VAL A 27 -0.14 -0.33 5.07
N MET A 28 -0.26 -1.26 4.11
CA MET A 28 -1.18 -1.15 2.97
C MET A 28 -2.64 -0.99 3.41
N VAL A 29 -3.13 -1.88 4.29
CA VAL A 29 -4.51 -1.81 4.79
C VAL A 29 -4.75 -0.53 5.59
N THR A 30 -3.78 -0.13 6.43
CA THR A 30 -3.89 1.09 7.22
C THR A 30 -3.95 2.32 6.31
N ALA A 31 -3.09 2.41 5.30
CA ALA A 31 -3.08 3.51 4.33
C ALA A 31 -4.41 3.58 3.57
N LEU A 32 -4.90 2.46 3.05
CA LEU A 32 -6.17 2.39 2.32
C LEU A 32 -7.37 2.76 3.19
N VAL A 33 -7.43 2.29 4.44
CA VAL A 33 -8.49 2.65 5.38
C VAL A 33 -8.46 4.13 5.71
N LEU A 34 -7.28 4.70 5.98
CA LEU A 34 -7.13 6.13 6.27
C LEU A 34 -7.48 7.00 5.06
N ASP A 35 -7.06 6.61 3.86
CA ASP A 35 -7.38 7.32 2.61
C ASP A 35 -8.90 7.34 2.37
N GLN A 36 -9.56 6.18 2.43
CA GLN A 36 -11.00 6.10 2.21
C GLN A 36 -11.81 6.77 3.32
N LEU A 37 -11.38 6.67 4.58
CA LEU A 37 -12.03 7.35 5.71
C LEU A 37 -11.93 8.87 5.57
N THR A 38 -10.74 9.40 5.23
CA THR A 38 -10.56 10.84 5.04
C THR A 38 -11.34 11.37 3.86
N LYS A 39 -11.38 10.65 2.72
CA LYS A 39 -12.25 10.98 1.59
C LYS A 39 -13.73 11.01 1.99
N TRP A 40 -14.19 9.99 2.71
CA TRP A 40 -15.58 9.92 3.17
C TRP A 40 -15.94 11.11 4.07
N ILE A 41 -15.09 11.45 5.04
CA ILE A 41 -15.28 12.62 5.90
C ILE A 41 -15.38 13.90 5.06
N VAL A 42 -14.46 14.12 4.11
CA VAL A 42 -14.44 15.33 3.26
C VAL A 42 -15.68 15.43 2.37
N ILE A 43 -16.10 14.31 1.76
CA ILE A 43 -17.28 14.29 0.88
C ILE A 43 -18.56 14.58 1.67
N GLU A 44 -18.68 14.09 2.90
CA GLU A 44 -19.87 14.28 3.73
C GLU A 44 -19.93 15.67 4.38
N THR A 45 -18.78 16.27 4.67
CA THR A 45 -18.72 17.50 5.47
C THR A 45 -18.52 18.78 4.67
N LEU A 46 -18.01 18.71 3.44
CA LEU A 46 -17.65 19.88 2.64
C LEU A 46 -18.34 19.84 1.28
N ALA A 47 -18.87 20.98 0.84
CA ALA A 47 -19.29 21.16 -0.54
C ALA A 47 -18.08 21.16 -1.48
N VAL A 48 -18.29 20.80 -2.76
CA VAL A 48 -17.21 20.84 -3.76
C VAL A 48 -16.65 22.26 -3.87
N GLY A 49 -15.33 22.40 -3.73
CA GLY A 49 -14.61 23.68 -3.71
C GLY A 49 -14.50 24.32 -2.32
N GLU A 50 -15.28 23.87 -1.35
CA GLU A 50 -15.17 24.30 0.04
C GLU A 50 -13.88 23.76 0.67
N SER A 51 -13.36 24.49 1.66
CA SER A 51 -12.22 24.01 2.43
C SER A 51 -12.33 24.35 3.91
N TRP A 52 -11.81 23.45 4.73
CA TRP A 52 -11.75 23.62 6.18
C TRP A 52 -10.35 23.27 6.74
N PRO A 53 -9.79 24.09 7.65
CA PRO A 53 -10.26 25.43 8.01
C PRO A 53 -10.25 26.39 6.82
N GLU A 54 -11.04 27.46 6.89
CA GLU A 54 -11.13 28.44 5.80
C GLU A 54 -9.79 29.10 5.50
N THR A 55 -8.90 29.20 6.49
CA THR A 55 -7.59 29.83 6.37
C THR A 55 -6.49 28.95 6.98
N GLY A 56 -5.23 29.21 6.61
CA GLY A 56 -4.07 28.46 7.09
C GLY A 56 -3.35 27.68 5.99
N LEU A 57 -2.19 27.11 6.34
CA LEU A 57 -1.34 26.37 5.39
C LEU A 57 -1.87 24.97 5.07
N LEU A 58 -2.48 24.30 6.05
CA LEU A 58 -3.05 22.96 5.89
C LEU A 58 -4.56 23.05 5.93
N ARG A 59 -5.20 22.62 4.85
CA ARG A 59 -6.64 22.71 4.64
C ARG A 59 -7.12 21.42 3.99
N PHE A 60 -8.24 20.90 4.48
CA PHE A 60 -9.01 19.89 3.77
C PHE A 60 -9.87 20.59 2.74
N THR A 61 -9.74 20.23 1.47
CA THR A 61 -10.53 20.80 0.37
C THR A 61 -11.23 19.67 -0.36
N HIS A 62 -12.54 19.80 -0.56
CA HIS A 62 -13.27 18.87 -1.42
C HIS A 62 -13.04 19.24 -2.89
N ALA A 63 -12.17 18.50 -3.58
CA ALA A 63 -11.87 18.71 -4.98
C ALA A 63 -12.02 17.42 -5.78
N TRP A 64 -12.57 17.53 -6.99
CA TRP A 64 -12.57 16.46 -7.97
C TRP A 64 -11.30 16.50 -8.81
N ASN A 65 -10.58 15.39 -8.86
CA ASN A 65 -9.47 15.21 -9.78
C ASN A 65 -9.85 14.18 -10.86
N THR A 66 -10.23 14.66 -12.05
CA THR A 66 -10.60 13.81 -13.19
C THR A 66 -9.40 13.37 -14.03
N GLY A 67 -8.19 13.78 -13.67
CA GLY A 67 -6.92 13.38 -14.30
C GLY A 67 -5.87 12.99 -13.26
N THR A 68 -4.59 13.03 -13.63
CA THR A 68 -3.46 12.84 -12.71
C THR A 68 -2.80 14.19 -12.38
N ALA A 69 -1.62 14.15 -11.76
CA ALA A 69 -0.80 15.34 -11.53
C ALA A 69 -0.65 16.18 -12.83
N PHE A 70 -0.66 17.50 -12.66
CA PHE A 70 -0.57 18.48 -13.76
C PHE A 70 -1.66 18.37 -14.82
N SER A 71 -2.86 17.89 -14.46
CA SER A 71 -3.99 17.75 -15.39
C SER A 71 -3.71 16.82 -16.57
N LEU A 72 -2.74 15.91 -16.44
CA LEU A 72 -2.51 14.89 -17.47
C LEU A 72 -3.67 13.89 -17.46
N PHE A 73 -4.03 13.39 -18.65
CA PHE A 73 -5.05 12.35 -18.84
C PHE A 73 -6.45 12.69 -18.25
N GLN A 74 -6.85 13.98 -18.29
CA GLN A 74 -8.20 14.38 -17.86
C GLN A 74 -9.31 13.60 -18.59
N GLY A 75 -10.26 13.07 -17.82
CA GLY A 75 -11.39 12.30 -18.35
C GLY A 75 -11.05 10.88 -18.76
N GLN A 76 -9.80 10.43 -18.57
CA GLN A 76 -9.33 9.09 -18.97
C GLN A 76 -9.20 8.14 -17.76
N GLY A 77 -10.17 8.19 -16.83
CA GLY A 77 -10.15 7.42 -15.59
C GLY A 77 -9.98 5.91 -15.79
N ASP A 78 -10.59 5.35 -16.84
CA ASP A 78 -10.48 3.93 -17.16
C ASP A 78 -9.05 3.54 -17.56
N ILE A 79 -8.39 4.34 -18.41
CA ILE A 79 -7.00 4.09 -18.82
C ILE A 79 -6.09 4.16 -17.60
N LEU A 80 -6.27 5.18 -16.75
CA LEU A 80 -5.48 5.37 -15.54
C LEU A 80 -5.66 4.20 -14.56
N THR A 81 -6.87 3.66 -14.46
CA THR A 81 -7.14 2.47 -13.61
C THR A 81 -6.32 1.26 -14.08
N TRP A 82 -6.29 0.97 -15.38
CA TRP A 82 -5.49 -0.14 -15.91
C TRP A 82 -3.98 0.09 -15.75
N VAL A 83 -3.52 1.33 -15.94
CA VAL A 83 -2.11 1.70 -15.71
C VAL A 83 -1.73 1.48 -14.24
N SER A 84 -2.56 1.91 -13.30
CA SER A 84 -2.33 1.69 -11.87
C SER A 84 -2.31 0.21 -11.50
N LEU A 85 -3.23 -0.60 -12.03
CA LEU A 85 -3.21 -2.06 -11.84
C LEU A 85 -1.92 -2.69 -12.38
N GLY A 86 -1.47 -2.25 -13.56
CA GLY A 86 -0.18 -2.67 -14.12
C GLY A 86 1.00 -2.28 -13.22
N ALA A 87 1.01 -1.06 -12.70
CA ALA A 87 2.03 -0.57 -11.78
C ALA A 87 2.09 -1.39 -10.48
N VAL A 88 0.93 -1.71 -9.88
CA VAL A 88 0.85 -2.60 -8.71
C VAL A 88 1.42 -3.99 -9.02
N GLY A 89 1.14 -4.53 -10.22
CA GLY A 89 1.72 -5.79 -10.68
C GLY A 89 3.26 -5.74 -10.79
N VAL A 90 3.80 -4.68 -11.39
CA VAL A 90 5.25 -4.45 -11.48
C VAL A 90 5.87 -4.28 -10.09
N LEU A 91 5.28 -3.48 -9.22
CA LEU A 91 5.74 -3.28 -7.84
C LEU A 91 5.71 -4.59 -7.05
N THR A 92 4.69 -5.43 -7.26
CA THR A 92 4.61 -6.76 -6.65
C THR A 92 5.75 -7.66 -7.13
N TRP A 93 6.06 -7.63 -8.43
CA TRP A 93 7.19 -8.38 -8.99
C TRP A 93 8.53 -7.91 -8.40
N ILE A 94 8.77 -6.59 -8.33
CA ILE A 94 9.96 -6.01 -7.71
C ILE A 94 10.05 -6.42 -6.24
N TYR A 95 8.96 -6.26 -5.47
CA TYR A 95 8.95 -6.60 -4.04
C TYR A 95 9.30 -8.08 -3.80
N ARG A 96 8.82 -8.98 -4.67
CA ARG A 96 9.10 -10.41 -4.60
C ARG A 96 10.55 -10.76 -4.98
N SER A 97 11.17 -10.00 -5.88
CA SER A 97 12.53 -10.27 -6.36
C SER A 97 13.62 -9.85 -5.37
N LEU A 98 13.33 -8.93 -4.44
CA LEU A 98 14.26 -8.56 -3.37
C LEU A 98 14.54 -9.74 -2.44
N GLU A 99 15.80 -10.03 -2.10
CA GLU A 99 16.17 -11.14 -1.21
C GLU A 99 16.07 -10.77 0.27
N SER A 100 16.58 -9.59 0.63
CA SER A 100 16.44 -9.00 1.96
C SER A 100 15.71 -7.67 1.86
N ARG A 101 14.81 -7.41 2.82
CA ARG A 101 13.97 -6.21 2.83
C ARG A 101 14.17 -5.55 4.18
N SER A 102 14.75 -4.35 4.17
CA SER A 102 14.75 -3.51 5.35
C SER A 102 13.31 -3.18 5.75
N TRP A 103 13.09 -2.86 7.01
CA TRP A 103 11.77 -2.43 7.48
C TRP A 103 11.28 -1.19 6.73
N VAL A 104 12.20 -0.29 6.35
CA VAL A 104 11.91 0.90 5.53
C VAL A 104 11.33 0.52 4.17
N LEU A 105 11.93 -0.46 3.48
CA LEU A 105 11.41 -0.94 2.19
C LEU A 105 10.02 -1.55 2.36
N LYS A 106 9.78 -2.32 3.42
CA LYS A 106 8.45 -2.90 3.70
C LYS A 106 7.39 -1.83 3.91
N VAL A 107 7.72 -0.78 4.67
CA VAL A 107 6.83 0.39 4.86
C VAL A 107 6.60 1.11 3.53
N ALA A 108 7.66 1.38 2.76
CA ALA A 108 7.55 2.08 1.48
C ALA A 108 6.69 1.32 0.46
N PHE A 109 6.86 -0.01 0.35
CA PHE A 109 6.01 -0.84 -0.51
C PHE A 109 4.58 -0.93 0.01
N GLY A 110 4.38 -1.07 1.32
CA GLY A 110 3.05 -1.03 1.92
C GLY A 110 2.30 0.26 1.60
N MET A 111 2.96 1.41 1.72
CA MET A 111 2.39 2.71 1.36
C MET A 111 2.04 2.80 -0.13
N GLN A 112 2.92 2.33 -1.04
CA GLN A 112 2.68 2.33 -2.48
C GLN A 112 1.58 1.36 -2.92
N PHE A 113 1.34 0.28 -2.19
CA PHE A 113 0.24 -0.64 -2.47
C PHE A 113 -1.10 -0.14 -1.92
N GLY A 114 -1.07 0.63 -0.83
CA GLY A 114 -2.28 1.11 -0.15
C GLY A 114 -2.81 2.45 -0.64
N GLY A 115 -1.98 3.27 -1.28
CA GLY A 115 -2.35 4.53 -1.93
C GLY A 115 -2.51 4.38 -3.44
#